data_AF-A0A8T5STB5-F1
#
_entry.id   AF-A0A8T5STB5-F1
#
_cell.length_a   1.000
_cell.length_b   1.000
_cell.length_c   1.000
_cell.angle_alpha   90.00
_cell.angle_beta   90.00
_cell.angle_gamma   90.00
#
_symmetry.space_group_name_H-M   'P 1'
#
loop_
_entity.id
_entity.type
_entity.pdbx_description
1 polymer ?
#
loop_
_entity_poly.entity_id
_entity_poly.type
_entity_poly.pdbx_seq_one_letter_code
_entity_poly.pdbx_strand_id
1 'polypeptide(L)'
;MGGRSKLLLETWIIASLLAFINVIVALTIHISTATTFDFFTAANFMIPEFGVMLILGACLMSRQPLDDEKRFDAEGNPTKSWQYAIYGKKNLLAAFFLLAFSGFFYILGLAFPP
;
A
#
# COMPACT_ATOMS: atom_id res chain seq x y z
N MET A 1 -18.04 -14.07 2.64
CA MET A 1 -17.22 -13.26 1.70
C MET A 1 -16.24 -14.17 0.96
N GLY A 2 -16.13 -14.05 -0.35
CA GLY A 2 -15.18 -14.86 -1.14
C GLY A 2 -13.71 -14.47 -0.88
N GLY A 3 -12.78 -15.38 -1.14
CA GLY A 3 -11.34 -15.14 -0.87
C GLY A 3 -10.77 -13.90 -1.59
N ARG A 4 -11.28 -13.57 -2.78
CA ARG A 4 -10.89 -12.37 -3.54
C ARG A 4 -11.38 -11.07 -2.90
N SER A 5 -12.63 -11.03 -2.43
CA SER A 5 -13.19 -9.82 -1.80
C SER A 5 -12.50 -9.51 -0.48
N LYS A 6 -12.14 -10.54 0.29
CA LYS A 6 -11.36 -10.40 1.52
C LYS A 6 -9.97 -9.82 1.23
N LEU A 7 -9.28 -10.34 0.22
CA LEU A 7 -7.97 -9.83 -0.20
C LEU A 7 -8.03 -8.34 -0.56
N LEU A 8 -8.97 -7.96 -1.44
CA LEU A 8 -9.12 -6.57 -1.87
C LEU A 8 -9.40 -5.63 -0.69
N LEU A 9 -10.32 -6.03 0.20
CA LEU A 9 -10.69 -5.25 1.37
C LEU A 9 -9.51 -5.07 2.33
N GLU A 10 -8.75 -6.12 2.64
CA GLU A 10 -7.56 -6.03 3.49
C GLU A 10 -6.51 -5.08 2.89
N THR A 11 -6.25 -5.19 1.58
CA THR A 11 -5.24 -4.34 0.92
C THR A 11 -5.69 -2.88 0.80
N TRP A 12 -6.99 -2.64 0.61
CA TRP A 12 -7.56 -1.30 0.59
C TRP A 12 -7.50 -0.64 1.98
N ILE A 13 -7.75 -1.40 3.05
CA ILE A 13 -7.61 -0.92 4.43
C ILE A 13 -6.16 -0.48 4.70
N ILE A 14 -5.18 -1.30 4.31
CA ILE A 14 -3.75 -0.96 4.49
C ILE A 14 -3.41 0.35 3.77
N ALA A 15 -3.80 0.48 2.49
CA ALA A 15 -3.54 1.69 1.71
C ALA A 15 -4.26 2.91 2.27
N SER A 16 -5.52 2.77 2.69
CA SER A 16 -6.30 3.84 3.31
C SER A 16 -5.67 4.32 4.62
N LEU A 17 -5.14 3.40 5.44
CA LEU A 17 -4.47 3.74 6.70
C LEU A 17 -3.18 4.52 6.44
N LEU A 18 -2.36 4.10 5.46
CA LEU A 18 -1.18 4.85 5.05
C LEU A 18 -1.54 6.24 4.52
N ALA A 19 -2.55 6.33 3.64
CA ALA A 19 -3.01 7.61 3.13
C ALA A 19 -3.49 8.54 4.27
N PHE A 20 -4.21 8.00 5.24
CA PHE A 20 -4.67 8.73 6.42
C PHE A 20 -3.51 9.24 7.29
N ILE A 21 -2.47 8.42 7.51
CA ILE A 21 -1.25 8.85 8.22
C ILE A 21 -0.59 10.02 7.50
N ASN A 22 -0.44 9.95 6.17
CA ASN A 22 0.14 11.04 5.38
C ASN A 22 -0.67 12.34 5.48
N VAL A 23 -2.00 12.25 5.53
CA VAL A 23 -2.86 13.42 5.77
C VAL A 23 -2.62 14.03 7.14
N ILE A 24 -2.51 13.21 8.19
CA ILE A 24 -2.21 13.70 9.54
C ILE A 24 -0.84 14.39 9.57
N VAL A 25 0.17 13.80 8.93
CA VAL A 25 1.52 14.37 8.85
C VAL A 25 1.48 15.71 8.12
N ALA A 26 0.83 15.78 6.96
CA ALA A 26 0.66 17.02 6.21
C ALA A 26 -0.07 18.10 7.03
N LEU A 27 -1.12 17.71 7.77
CA LEU A 27 -1.87 18.62 8.64
C LEU A 27 -1.00 19.14 9.80
N THR A 28 -0.17 18.29 10.37
CA THR A 28 0.75 18.67 11.46
C THR A 28 1.80 19.67 10.98
N ILE A 29 2.36 19.46 9.78
CA ILE A 29 3.29 20.40 9.14
C ILE A 29 2.59 21.75 8.89
N HIS A 30 1.36 21.72 8.38
CA HIS A 30 0.55 22.92 8.18
C HIS A 30 0.35 23.71 9.49
N ILE A 31 -0.08 23.06 10.57
CA ILE A 31 -0.29 23.70 11.87
C ILE A 31 1.01 24.30 12.43
N SER A 32 2.13 23.57 12.30
CA SER A 32 3.43 24.00 12.83
C SER A 32 4.09 25.13 12.02
N THR A 33 3.79 25.25 10.73
CA THR A 33 4.39 26.26 9.84
C THR A 33 3.47 27.44 9.53
N ALA A 34 2.20 27.38 9.95
CA ALA A 34 1.17 28.39 9.66
C ALA A 34 1.02 28.71 8.15
N THR A 35 1.27 27.72 7.30
CA THR A 35 1.10 27.78 5.83
C THR A 35 -0.34 27.46 5.44
N THR A 36 -0.73 27.41 4.16
CA THR A 36 -2.01 26.82 3.73
C THR A 36 -1.89 25.29 3.62
N PHE A 37 -2.96 24.55 3.93
CA PHE A 37 -2.93 23.09 3.80
C PHE A 37 -2.92 22.72 2.32
N ASP A 38 -1.83 22.09 1.87
CA ASP A 38 -1.66 21.70 0.48
C ASP A 38 -1.80 20.18 0.33
N PHE A 39 -2.82 19.76 -0.42
CA PHE A 39 -3.03 18.35 -0.78
C PHE A 39 -1.84 17.76 -1.55
N PHE A 40 -1.03 18.57 -2.24
CA PHE A 40 0.22 18.12 -2.87
C PHE A 40 1.23 17.60 -1.84
N THR A 41 1.25 18.14 -0.62
CA THR A 41 2.16 17.64 0.43
C THR A 41 1.83 16.21 0.82
N ALA A 42 0.55 15.91 1.04
CA ALA A 42 0.10 14.55 1.33
C ALA A 42 0.36 13.60 0.14
N ALA A 43 0.09 14.04 -1.09
CA ALA A 43 0.37 13.26 -2.29
C ALA A 43 1.86 12.92 -2.44
N ASN A 44 2.74 13.90 -2.17
CA ASN A 44 4.19 13.76 -2.27
C ASN A 44 4.77 12.78 -1.25
N PHE A 45 4.21 12.69 -0.03
CA PHE A 45 4.66 11.70 0.96
C PHE A 45 4.24 10.27 0.60
N MET A 46 3.09 10.09 -0.06
CA MET A 46 2.63 8.77 -0.50
C MET A 46 3.50 8.17 -1.63
N ILE A 47 4.24 8.99 -2.41
CA ILE A 47 5.06 8.50 -3.53
C ILE A 47 6.26 7.64 -3.06
N PRO A 48 7.11 8.09 -2.12
CA PRO A 48 8.16 7.24 -1.55
C PRO A 48 7.62 5.96 -0.92
N GLU A 49 6.50 6.03 -0.19
CA GLU A 49 5.87 4.86 0.42
C GLU A 49 5.44 3.84 -0.63
N PHE A 50 4.82 4.31 -1.71
CA PHE A 50 4.50 3.48 -2.87
C PHE A 50 5.74 2.78 -3.43
N GLY A 51 6.84 3.50 -3.62
CA GLY A 51 8.11 2.93 -4.10
C GLY A 51 8.66 1.84 -3.17
N VAL A 52 8.65 2.09 -1.86
CA VAL A 52 9.09 1.11 -0.85
C VAL A 52 8.20 -0.13 -0.86
N MET A 53 6.88 0.04 -0.94
CA MET A 53 5.94 -1.08 -1.00
C MET A 53 6.10 -1.92 -2.26
N LEU A 54 6.43 -1.30 -3.41
CA LEU A 54 6.73 -2.04 -4.64
C LEU A 54 8.00 -2.89 -4.49
N ILE A 55 9.08 -2.32 -3.97
CA ILE A 55 10.36 -3.04 -3.79
C ILE A 55 10.16 -4.21 -2.83
N LEU A 56 9.58 -3.95 -1.66
CA LEU A 56 9.35 -4.99 -0.66
C LEU A 56 8.35 -6.04 -1.16
N GLY A 57 7.27 -5.61 -1.82
CA GLY A 57 6.26 -6.49 -2.39
C GLY A 57 6.84 -7.43 -3.45
N ALA A 58 7.66 -6.91 -4.37
CA ALA A 58 8.33 -7.69 -5.41
C ALA A 58 9.34 -8.67 -4.80
N CYS A 59 10.17 -8.24 -3.85
CA CYS A 59 11.13 -9.09 -3.15
C CYS A 59 10.48 -10.23 -2.35
N LEU A 60 9.29 -10.01 -1.81
CA LEU A 60 8.54 -11.04 -1.10
C LEU A 60 7.83 -11.99 -2.07
N MET A 61 7.25 -11.45 -3.16
CA MET A 61 6.54 -12.23 -4.16
C MET A 61 7.48 -13.12 -4.99
N SER A 62 8.74 -12.73 -5.18
CA SER A 62 9.76 -13.55 -5.86
C SER A 62 10.06 -14.87 -5.15
N ARG A 63 9.67 -15.01 -3.87
CA ARG A 63 9.78 -16.26 -3.09
C ARG A 63 8.68 -17.27 -3.42
N GLN A 64 7.78 -16.96 -4.35
CA GLN A 64 6.73 -17.88 -4.78
C GLN A 64 7.36 -19.19 -5.31
N PRO A 65 7.00 -20.36 -4.73
CA PRO A 65 7.42 -21.64 -5.28
C PRO A 65 6.92 -21.80 -6.73
N LEU A 66 7.81 -22.25 -7.61
CA LEU A 66 7.52 -22.49 -9.03
C LEU A 66 6.49 -23.61 -9.20
N ASP A 67 6.64 -24.68 -8.43
CA ASP A 67 5.74 -25.84 -8.46
C ASP A 67 4.64 -25.69 -7.41
N ASP A 68 3.39 -25.91 -7.83
CA ASP A 68 2.21 -25.83 -6.96
C ASP A 68 2.28 -26.83 -5.79
N GLU A 69 2.89 -28.00 -6.03
CA GLU A 69 3.11 -29.05 -5.02
C GLU A 69 4.01 -28.59 -3.87
N LYS A 70 4.88 -27.61 -4.10
CA LYS A 70 5.81 -27.07 -3.08
C LYS A 70 5.21 -25.94 -2.24
N ARG A 71 3.94 -25.59 -2.48
CA ARG A 71 3.24 -24.53 -1.72
C ARG A 71 2.76 -25.02 -0.36
N PHE A 72 2.51 -26.31 -0.23
CA PHE A 72 2.05 -26.93 1.01
C PHE A 72 3.05 -28.01 1.44
N ASP A 73 3.29 -28.12 2.73
CA ASP A 73 4.09 -29.21 3.29
C ASP A 73 3.28 -30.52 3.34
N ALA A 74 3.92 -31.59 3.81
CA ALA A 74 3.29 -32.92 3.94
C ALA A 74 2.09 -32.93 4.91
N GLU A 75 1.94 -31.91 5.75
CA GLU A 75 0.85 -31.74 6.71
C GLU A 75 -0.29 -30.87 6.12
N GLY A 76 -0.13 -30.37 4.89
CA GLY A 76 -1.09 -29.48 4.22
C GLY A 76 -0.99 -28.02 4.64
N ASN A 77 0.00 -27.64 5.45
CA ASN A 77 0.22 -26.26 5.86
C ASN A 77 1.00 -25.49 4.79
N PRO A 78 0.71 -24.18 4.60
CA PRO A 78 1.42 -23.37 3.64
C PRO A 78 2.88 -23.17 4.07
N THR A 79 3.82 -23.44 3.16
CA THR A 79 5.26 -23.27 3.41
C THR A 79 5.61 -21.81 3.69
N LYS A 80 6.70 -21.55 4.43
CA LYS A 80 7.14 -20.18 4.75
C LYS A 80 7.35 -19.32 3.50
N SER A 81 7.91 -19.90 2.44
CA SER A 81 8.10 -19.24 1.14
C SER A 81 6.77 -18.83 0.52
N TRP A 82 5.77 -19.72 0.54
CA TRP A 82 4.43 -19.42 0.06
C TRP A 82 3.72 -18.35 0.90
N GLN A 83 3.87 -18.38 2.22
CA GLN A 83 3.35 -17.33 3.10
C GLN A 83 3.95 -15.96 2.77
N TYR A 84 5.28 -15.87 2.57
CA TYR A 84 5.94 -14.63 2.15
C TYR A 84 5.45 -14.15 0.79
N ALA A 85 5.23 -15.05 -0.17
CA ALA A 85 4.67 -14.68 -1.48
C ALA A 85 3.25 -14.09 -1.37
N ILE A 86 2.41 -14.63 -0.48
CA ILE A 86 1.08 -14.08 -0.19
C ILE A 86 1.19 -12.68 0.41
N TYR A 87 2.09 -12.45 1.36
CA TYR A 87 2.34 -11.11 1.90
C TYR A 87 2.85 -10.15 0.83
N GLY A 88 3.78 -10.59 -0.04
CA GLY A 88 4.27 -9.80 -1.17
C GLY A 88 3.14 -9.38 -2.10
N LYS A 89 2.26 -10.32 -2.47
CA LYS A 89 1.06 -10.04 -3.28
C LYS A 89 0.13 -9.01 -2.63
N LYS A 90 -0.12 -9.12 -1.32
CA LYS A 90 -0.91 -8.13 -0.57
C LYS A 90 -0.26 -6.75 -0.63
N ASN A 91 1.05 -6.70 -0.42
CA ASN A 91 1.80 -5.44 -0.41
C ASN A 91 1.78 -4.75 -1.78
N LEU A 92 1.95 -5.50 -2.87
CA LEU A 92 1.85 -4.97 -4.23
C LEU A 92 0.45 -4.42 -4.55
N LEU A 93 -0.60 -5.12 -4.13
CA LEU A 93 -1.97 -4.66 -4.35
C LEU A 93 -2.31 -3.44 -3.49
N ALA A 94 -1.81 -3.39 -2.25
CA ALA A 94 -1.92 -2.20 -1.40
C ALA A 94 -1.14 -1.01 -1.98
N ALA A 95 0.04 -1.23 -2.57
CA ALA A 95 0.82 -0.19 -3.26
C ALA A 95 0.01 0.41 -4.42
N PHE A 96 -0.70 -0.42 -5.18
CA PHE A 96 -1.57 0.08 -6.26
C PHE A 96 -2.71 0.98 -5.73
N PHE A 97 -3.34 0.61 -4.62
CA PHE A 97 -4.33 1.49 -3.98
C PHE A 97 -3.72 2.77 -3.42
N LEU A 98 -2.51 2.70 -2.85
CA LEU A 98 -1.81 3.88 -2.35
C LEU A 98 -1.45 4.86 -3.48
N LEU A 99 -1.06 4.34 -4.65
CA LEU A 99 -0.86 5.14 -5.85
C LEU A 99 -2.16 5.82 -6.29
N ALA A 100 -3.29 5.11 -6.25
CA ALA A 100 -4.59 5.70 -6.55
C ALA A 100 -4.96 6.82 -5.56
N PHE A 101 -4.66 6.66 -4.27
CA PHE A 101 -4.80 7.73 -3.28
C PHE A 101 -3.87 8.92 -3.57
N SER A 102 -2.59 8.68 -3.87
CA SER A 102 -1.66 9.74 -4.24
C SER A 102 -2.18 10.55 -5.43
N GLY A 103 -2.67 9.89 -6.49
CA GLY A 103 -3.30 10.54 -7.63
C GLY A 103 -4.57 11.31 -7.26
N PHE A 104 -5.42 10.76 -6.39
CA PHE A 104 -6.61 11.46 -5.90
C PHE A 104 -6.24 12.75 -5.14
N PHE A 105 -5.28 12.68 -4.22
CA PHE A 105 -4.80 13.86 -3.48
C PHE A 105 -4.14 14.89 -4.40
N TYR A 106 -3.40 14.45 -5.41
CA TYR A 106 -2.84 15.34 -6.42
C TYR A 106 -3.93 16.08 -7.20
N ILE A 107 -4.98 15.39 -7.64
CA ILE A 107 -6.13 16.01 -8.32
C ILE A 107 -6.85 17.00 -7.39
N LEU A 108 -6.99 16.66 -6.10
CA LEU A 108 -7.54 17.60 -5.12
C LEU A 108 -6.67 18.85 -4.97
N GLY A 109 -5.35 18.72 -4.97
CA GLY A 109 -4.43 19.88 -4.95
C GLY A 109 -4.59 20.78 -6.19
N LEU A 110 -4.88 20.21 -7.35
CA LEU A 110 -5.19 21.01 -8.55
C LEU A 110 -6.54 21.74 -8.44
N ALA A 111 -7.54 21.12 -7.81
CA ALA A 111 -8.87 21.71 -7.64
C ALA A 111 -8.90 22.76 -6.51
N PHE A 112 -8.07 22.59 -5.49
CA PHE A 112 -7.94 23.46 -4.32
C PHE A 112 -6.48 23.90 -4.17
N PRO A 113 -5.99 24.78 -5.06
CA PRO A 113 -4.63 25.30 -4.96
C PRO A 113 -4.43 26.11 -3.67
N PRO A 114 -3.20 26.12 -3.12
CA PRO A 114 -2.87 26.75 -1.83
C PRO A 114 -3.03 28.26 -1.79
#